data_AF-U5MRF9-F1
#
_entry.id   AF-U5MRF9-F1
#
_cell.length_a   1.000
_cell.length_b   1.000
_cell.length_c   1.000
_cell.angle_alpha   90.00
_cell.angle_beta   90.00
_cell.angle_gamma   90.00
#
_symmetry.space_group_name_H-M   'P 1'
#
loop_
_entity.id
_entity.type
_entity.pdbx_description
1 polymer ?
#
loop_
_entity_poly.entity_id
_entity_poly.type
_entity_poly.pdbx_seq_one_letter_code
_entity_poly.pdbx_strand_id
1 'polypeptide(L)'
;MKSVRNLLLAAVLGTAITVTGCGVQKTEQTKSTDNTAQTASQETKAFTMNDASNNMRNILKDMKTQVLNNEEDKVSEGGTKLEDSWKGFEDKFEDDLKDKYLDLYVKIEDPLEVIEAASKVKPLDAKVLNESIDKLDAELVKLQKSDATTTGLDNMRNALKEMNSELNNKEEDKAIKTSEKLEENWKSIEDGIKDGYKDLYEKVESPLGAINAGVKVNPLDTKSLTASIDELDKTIEQLQKSIAFSTAPQDMKTALAKIKKFTSPVNEEKVTKYAARLEKYWSTSEDTVKQKDAELYEKIEVPMGAIQSAAKANPVDTNTITSAIEELDKLLTEMQNLK
;
A
#
# COMPACT_ATOMS: atom_id res chain seq x y z
N MET A 1 -21.42 21.55 9.90
CA MET A 1 -21.78 21.01 11.25
C MET A 1 -20.79 19.92 11.61
N LYS A 2 -20.37 19.81 12.87
CA LYS A 2 -19.42 18.77 13.31
C LYS A 2 -20.17 17.48 13.65
N SER A 3 -19.72 16.34 13.15
CA SER A 3 -20.20 15.03 13.65
C SER A 3 -19.45 14.69 14.95
N VAL A 4 -20.13 14.88 16.08
CA VAL A 4 -19.63 14.48 17.41
C VAL A 4 -20.24 13.13 17.73
N ARG A 5 -19.44 12.05 17.66
CA ARG A 5 -19.88 10.73 18.17
C ARG A 5 -19.80 10.73 19.69
N ASN A 6 -20.95 10.95 20.33
CA ASN A 6 -21.07 10.89 21.78
C ASN A 6 -20.87 9.47 22.31
N LEU A 7 -20.05 9.37 23.35
CA LEU A 7 -20.03 8.26 24.30
C LEU A 7 -21.29 8.35 25.18
N LEU A 8 -22.01 7.24 25.40
CA LEU A 8 -22.86 7.06 26.58
C LEU A 8 -22.99 5.58 26.94
N LEU A 9 -22.60 5.22 28.16
CA LEU A 9 -22.93 3.93 28.77
C LEU A 9 -24.40 3.90 29.19
N ALA A 10 -25.03 2.73 29.09
CA ALA A 10 -26.15 2.35 29.93
C ALA A 10 -25.95 0.91 30.42
N ALA A 11 -25.63 0.75 31.70
CA ALA A 11 -25.53 -0.56 32.33
C ALA A 11 -26.92 -1.00 32.83
N VAL A 12 -27.29 -2.26 32.57
CA VAL A 12 -28.38 -2.94 33.30
C VAL A 12 -27.86 -4.31 33.75
N LEU A 13 -27.80 -4.49 35.06
CA LEU A 13 -27.51 -5.77 35.71
C LEU A 13 -28.74 -6.69 35.66
N GLY A 14 -28.52 -7.99 35.45
CA GLY A 14 -29.59 -8.99 35.43
C GLY A 14 -29.07 -10.42 35.41
N THR A 15 -28.69 -10.96 36.56
CA THR A 15 -28.18 -12.33 36.73
C THR A 15 -29.26 -13.40 36.61
N ALA A 16 -28.98 -14.50 35.90
CA ALA A 16 -29.42 -15.84 36.30
C ALA A 16 -28.53 -16.93 35.68
N ILE A 17 -27.96 -17.80 36.52
CA ILE A 17 -27.28 -19.04 36.11
C ILE A 17 -28.26 -20.19 36.33
N THR A 18 -28.43 -21.07 35.34
CA THR A 18 -28.87 -22.45 35.60
C THR A 18 -28.10 -23.41 34.69
N VAL A 19 -27.24 -24.23 35.29
CA VAL A 19 -26.56 -25.36 34.64
C VAL A 19 -27.32 -26.64 34.99
N THR A 20 -27.76 -27.36 33.97
CA THR A 20 -28.17 -28.78 34.00
C THR A 20 -27.89 -29.36 32.61
N GLY A 21 -27.26 -30.52 32.40
CA GLY A 21 -26.78 -31.53 33.36
C GLY A 21 -27.44 -32.89 33.09
N CYS A 22 -26.67 -33.85 32.56
CA CYS A 22 -27.05 -35.24 32.22
C CYS A 22 -28.07 -35.42 31.06
N GLY A 23 -28.00 -36.46 30.22
CA GLY A 23 -26.96 -37.50 30.10
C GLY A 23 -27.42 -38.75 29.31
N VAL A 24 -26.52 -39.72 29.21
CA VAL A 24 -26.72 -41.14 28.81
C VAL A 24 -26.76 -41.48 27.30
N GLN A 25 -25.80 -42.31 26.90
CA GLN A 25 -25.66 -42.98 25.60
C GLN A 25 -26.74 -44.04 25.35
N LYS A 26 -26.96 -44.40 24.08
CA LYS A 26 -27.27 -45.78 23.70
C LYS A 26 -26.61 -46.18 22.38
N THR A 27 -25.80 -47.24 22.44
CA THR A 27 -25.38 -48.11 21.32
C THR A 27 -26.62 -48.69 20.62
N GLU A 28 -26.66 -49.12 19.35
CA GLU A 28 -25.65 -49.53 18.34
C GLU A 28 -26.29 -49.36 16.92
N GLN A 29 -25.78 -49.77 15.74
CA GLN A 29 -24.70 -50.70 15.36
C GLN A 29 -24.06 -50.33 13.98
N THR A 30 -23.01 -51.07 13.61
CA THR A 30 -22.16 -51.05 12.42
C THR A 30 -22.86 -51.06 11.04
N LYS A 31 -22.41 -50.21 10.10
CA LYS A 31 -22.14 -50.64 8.72
C LYS A 31 -21.10 -49.74 8.03
N SER A 32 -19.98 -50.33 7.62
CA SER A 32 -18.92 -49.63 6.89
C SER A 32 -19.36 -49.32 5.45
N THR A 33 -19.10 -48.09 5.01
CA THR A 33 -18.97 -47.76 3.59
C THR A 33 -17.85 -46.73 3.49
N ASP A 34 -16.75 -47.08 2.84
CA ASP A 34 -15.74 -46.11 2.44
C ASP A 34 -16.38 -45.03 1.57
N ASN A 35 -16.20 -43.78 1.95
CA ASN A 35 -16.25 -42.66 1.03
C ASN A 35 -15.27 -41.61 1.53
N THR A 36 -14.09 -41.65 0.92
CA THR A 36 -13.08 -40.60 1.03
C THR A 36 -13.66 -39.32 0.47
N ALA A 37 -14.35 -38.56 1.33
CA ALA A 37 -14.86 -37.23 1.01
C ALA A 37 -13.66 -36.30 0.89
N GLN A 38 -13.08 -36.30 -0.31
CA GLN A 38 -12.00 -35.44 -0.76
C GLN A 38 -12.37 -33.99 -0.46
N THR A 39 -11.79 -33.44 0.61
CA THR A 39 -11.97 -32.04 0.98
C THR A 39 -11.25 -31.20 -0.07
N ALA A 40 -11.96 -30.89 -1.16
CA ALA A 40 -11.54 -29.88 -2.10
C ALA A 40 -11.58 -28.53 -1.38
N SER A 41 -10.47 -28.18 -0.74
CA SER A 41 -10.19 -26.82 -0.34
C SER A 41 -10.12 -25.97 -1.60
N GLN A 42 -11.28 -25.42 -1.99
CA GLN A 42 -11.33 -24.28 -2.89
C GLN A 42 -10.57 -23.16 -2.19
N GLU A 43 -9.32 -22.95 -2.59
CA GLU A 43 -8.57 -21.75 -2.23
C GLU A 43 -9.37 -20.56 -2.75
N THR A 44 -10.07 -19.88 -1.85
CA THR A 44 -10.74 -18.61 -2.15
C THR A 44 -9.63 -17.62 -2.49
N LYS A 45 -9.50 -17.26 -3.77
CA LYS A 45 -8.52 -16.28 -4.26
C LYS A 45 -8.50 -15.08 -3.30
N ALA A 46 -7.34 -14.80 -2.71
CA ALA A 46 -7.19 -13.67 -1.82
C ALA A 46 -7.62 -12.38 -2.53
N PHE A 47 -8.45 -11.58 -1.87
CA PHE A 47 -8.87 -10.27 -2.36
C PHE A 47 -7.68 -9.32 -2.32
N THR A 48 -7.36 -8.68 -3.44
CA THR A 48 -6.17 -7.83 -3.60
C THR A 48 -6.50 -6.33 -3.68
N MET A 49 -5.50 -5.45 -3.52
CA MET A 49 -5.69 -4.01 -3.76
C MET A 49 -6.12 -3.71 -5.21
N ASN A 50 -5.66 -4.53 -6.17
CA ASN A 50 -6.08 -4.44 -7.56
C ASN A 50 -7.57 -4.83 -7.75
N ASP A 51 -8.05 -5.89 -7.08
CA ASP A 51 -9.47 -6.27 -7.12
C ASP A 51 -10.36 -5.15 -6.53
N ALA A 52 -9.94 -4.56 -5.41
CA ALA A 52 -10.64 -3.44 -4.76
C ALA A 52 -10.69 -2.18 -5.65
N SER A 53 -9.55 -1.81 -6.22
CA SER A 53 -9.44 -0.67 -7.12
C SER A 53 -10.33 -0.85 -8.35
N ASN A 54 -10.30 -2.02 -8.99
CA ASN A 54 -11.17 -2.32 -10.12
C ASN A 54 -12.67 -2.25 -9.77
N ASN A 55 -13.07 -2.68 -8.57
CA ASN A 55 -14.46 -2.54 -8.11
C ASN A 55 -14.90 -1.07 -8.06
N MET A 56 -14.12 -0.22 -7.38
CA MET A 56 -14.40 1.22 -7.29
C MET A 56 -14.40 1.89 -8.67
N ARG A 57 -13.45 1.58 -9.54
CA ARG A 57 -13.37 2.12 -10.91
C ARG A 57 -14.56 1.73 -11.78
N ASN A 58 -15.12 0.52 -11.61
CA ASN A 58 -16.36 0.13 -12.27
C ASN A 58 -17.57 0.95 -11.77
N ILE A 59 -17.69 1.16 -10.45
CA ILE A 59 -18.73 2.03 -9.87
C ILE A 59 -18.62 3.45 -10.44
N LEU A 60 -17.40 4.00 -10.53
CA LEU A 60 -17.14 5.33 -11.09
C LEU A 60 -17.55 5.46 -12.56
N LYS A 61 -17.28 4.43 -13.37
CA LYS A 61 -17.71 4.38 -14.78
C LYS A 61 -19.23 4.37 -14.94
N ASP A 62 -19.93 3.62 -14.09
CA ASP A 62 -21.40 3.58 -14.06
C ASP A 62 -21.97 4.93 -13.60
N MET A 63 -21.42 5.52 -12.53
CA MET A 63 -21.79 6.86 -12.06
C MET A 63 -21.59 7.92 -13.14
N LYS A 64 -20.46 7.88 -13.88
CA LYS A 64 -20.20 8.83 -14.98
C LYS A 64 -21.28 8.77 -16.06
N THR A 65 -21.75 7.56 -16.38
CA THR A 65 -22.85 7.35 -17.32
C THR A 65 -24.18 7.87 -16.78
N GLN A 66 -24.47 7.64 -15.50
CA GLN A 66 -25.69 8.10 -14.83
C GLN A 66 -25.74 9.63 -14.71
N VAL A 67 -24.60 10.29 -14.45
CA VAL A 67 -24.47 11.77 -14.44
C VAL A 67 -24.77 12.34 -15.83
N LEU A 68 -24.23 11.75 -16.91
CA LEU A 68 -24.52 12.18 -18.29
C LEU A 68 -26.00 12.03 -18.66
N ASN A 69 -26.68 11.03 -18.11
CA ASN A 69 -28.11 10.77 -18.31
C ASN A 69 -29.02 11.55 -17.34
N ASN A 70 -28.46 12.34 -16.41
CA ASN A 70 -29.17 13.04 -15.33
C ASN A 70 -30.02 12.09 -14.44
N GLU A 71 -29.54 10.88 -14.18
CA GLU A 71 -30.24 9.86 -13.39
C GLU A 71 -29.98 10.04 -11.89
N GLU A 72 -30.48 11.15 -11.30
CA GLU A 72 -30.13 11.62 -9.95
C GLU A 72 -30.16 10.53 -8.86
N ASP A 73 -31.22 9.72 -8.82
CA ASP A 73 -31.38 8.69 -7.77
C ASP A 73 -30.35 7.56 -7.92
N LYS A 74 -29.96 7.22 -9.15
CA LYS A 74 -28.89 6.24 -9.41
C LYS A 74 -27.52 6.80 -9.06
N VAL A 75 -27.28 8.08 -9.34
CA VAL A 75 -26.02 8.76 -8.95
C VAL A 75 -25.87 8.73 -7.43
N SER A 76 -26.94 9.00 -6.67
CA SER A 76 -26.93 8.89 -5.19
C SER A 76 -26.71 7.44 -4.70
N GLU A 77 -27.27 6.44 -5.39
CA GLU A 77 -27.02 5.02 -5.10
C GLU A 77 -25.55 4.64 -5.36
N GLY A 78 -24.99 5.11 -6.48
CA GLY A 78 -23.58 4.93 -6.86
C GLY A 78 -22.62 5.54 -5.84
N GLY A 79 -22.91 6.74 -5.35
CA GLY A 79 -22.12 7.38 -4.28
C GLY A 79 -22.08 6.54 -3.00
N THR A 80 -23.20 5.93 -2.63
CA THR A 80 -23.29 5.04 -1.46
C THR A 80 -22.49 3.75 -1.68
N LYS A 81 -22.61 3.12 -2.86
CA LYS A 81 -21.84 1.93 -3.23
C LYS A 81 -20.33 2.18 -3.26
N LEU A 82 -19.90 3.37 -3.68
CA LEU A 82 -18.50 3.78 -3.68
C LEU A 82 -17.97 3.91 -2.24
N GLU A 83 -18.72 4.57 -1.36
CA GLU A 83 -18.40 4.71 0.07
C GLU A 83 -18.25 3.34 0.76
N ASP A 84 -19.19 2.42 0.51
CA ASP A 84 -19.14 1.07 1.08
C ASP A 84 -18.01 0.21 0.49
N SER A 85 -17.70 0.37 -0.81
CA SER A 85 -16.54 -0.29 -1.42
C SER A 85 -15.21 0.23 -0.87
N TRP A 86 -15.13 1.51 -0.50
CA TRP A 86 -13.94 2.10 0.11
C TRP A 86 -13.77 1.61 1.55
N LYS A 87 -14.81 1.60 2.39
CA LYS A 87 -14.74 1.04 3.75
C LYS A 87 -14.25 -0.41 3.75
N GLY A 88 -14.82 -1.26 2.90
CA GLY A 88 -14.40 -2.67 2.79
C GLY A 88 -12.97 -2.87 2.25
N PHE A 89 -12.39 -1.82 1.66
CA PHE A 89 -10.99 -1.75 1.26
C PHE A 89 -10.09 -1.25 2.42
N GLU A 90 -10.48 -0.17 3.09
CA GLU A 90 -9.77 0.35 4.28
C GLU A 90 -9.69 -0.70 5.39
N ASP A 91 -10.79 -1.37 5.73
CA ASP A 91 -10.87 -2.43 6.76
C ASP A 91 -9.85 -3.56 6.55
N LYS A 92 -9.32 -3.71 5.32
CA LYS A 92 -8.33 -4.73 4.94
C LYS A 92 -6.92 -4.19 4.77
N PHE A 93 -6.77 -2.93 4.36
CA PHE A 93 -5.51 -2.40 3.82
C PHE A 93 -5.11 -1.02 4.39
N GLU A 94 -5.86 -0.42 5.32
CA GLU A 94 -5.63 0.94 5.83
C GLU A 94 -4.16 1.18 6.23
N ASP A 95 -3.60 0.33 7.10
CA ASP A 95 -2.24 0.53 7.60
C ASP A 95 -1.18 0.17 6.53
N ASP A 96 -1.40 -0.81 5.65
CA ASP A 96 -0.50 -1.09 4.51
C ASP A 96 -0.44 0.09 3.53
N LEU A 97 -1.60 0.66 3.19
CA LEU A 97 -1.73 1.82 2.31
C LEU A 97 -1.03 3.04 2.91
N LYS A 98 -1.26 3.30 4.21
CA LYS A 98 -0.64 4.44 4.87
C LYS A 98 0.85 4.24 5.06
N ASP A 99 1.31 3.02 5.29
CA ASP A 99 2.72 2.77 5.55
C ASP A 99 3.57 2.67 4.26
N LYS A 100 2.95 2.43 3.10
CA LYS A 100 3.62 2.40 1.77
C LYS A 100 3.34 3.63 0.89
N TYR A 101 2.13 4.20 0.98
CA TYR A 101 1.56 5.13 -0.01
C TYR A 101 0.66 6.21 0.64
N LEU A 102 1.10 6.86 1.72
CA LEU A 102 0.28 7.80 2.49
C LEU A 102 -0.28 8.94 1.63
N ASP A 103 0.55 9.51 0.76
CA ASP A 103 0.14 10.58 -0.16
C ASP A 103 -1.00 10.12 -1.10
N LEU A 104 -0.88 8.92 -1.69
CA LEU A 104 -1.93 8.35 -2.55
C LEU A 104 -3.20 8.03 -1.77
N TYR A 105 -3.09 7.47 -0.55
CA TYR A 105 -4.24 7.20 0.31
C TYR A 105 -5.06 8.49 0.54
N VAL A 106 -4.40 9.61 0.88
CA VAL A 106 -5.08 10.88 1.11
C VAL A 106 -5.65 11.48 -0.19
N LYS A 107 -4.91 11.36 -1.30
CA LYS A 107 -5.39 11.79 -2.62
C LYS A 107 -6.60 10.98 -3.13
N ILE A 108 -6.83 9.79 -2.60
CA ILE A 108 -8.01 8.95 -2.83
C ILE A 108 -9.18 9.36 -1.91
N GLU A 109 -8.92 9.63 -0.61
CA GLU A 109 -9.94 10.16 0.33
C GLU A 109 -10.61 11.44 -0.23
N ASP A 110 -9.80 12.42 -0.65
CA ASP A 110 -10.24 13.75 -1.08
C ASP A 110 -11.40 13.76 -2.12
N PRO A 111 -11.27 13.16 -3.32
CA PRO A 111 -12.35 13.14 -4.30
C PRO A 111 -13.50 12.22 -3.88
N LEU A 112 -13.26 11.21 -3.04
CA LEU A 112 -14.31 10.31 -2.57
C LEU A 112 -15.29 11.06 -1.65
N GLU A 113 -14.81 11.86 -0.70
CA GLU A 113 -15.65 12.74 0.12
C GLU A 113 -16.51 13.69 -0.74
N VAL A 114 -15.93 14.24 -1.83
CA VAL A 114 -16.64 15.14 -2.75
C VAL A 114 -17.72 14.40 -3.54
N ILE A 115 -17.44 13.19 -4.05
CA ILE A 115 -18.44 12.37 -4.77
C ILE A 115 -19.58 11.96 -3.83
N GLU A 116 -19.26 11.53 -2.61
CA GLU A 116 -20.25 11.10 -1.61
C GLU A 116 -21.21 12.25 -1.26
N ALA A 117 -20.69 13.47 -1.07
CA ALA A 117 -21.50 14.65 -0.84
C ALA A 117 -22.28 15.10 -2.09
N ALA A 118 -21.62 15.26 -3.23
CA ALA A 118 -22.21 15.83 -4.44
C ALA A 118 -23.27 14.92 -5.09
N SER A 119 -23.12 13.60 -4.97
CA SER A 119 -24.10 12.61 -5.48
C SER A 119 -25.46 12.68 -4.79
N LYS A 120 -25.53 13.30 -3.61
CA LYS A 120 -26.75 13.47 -2.79
C LYS A 120 -27.41 14.85 -2.99
N VAL A 121 -26.83 15.74 -3.80
CA VAL A 121 -27.34 17.09 -4.08
C VAL A 121 -28.33 17.07 -5.25
N LYS A 122 -29.42 17.86 -5.14
CA LYS A 122 -30.42 18.02 -6.20
C LYS A 122 -30.68 19.51 -6.48
N PRO A 123 -30.61 19.99 -7.74
CA PRO A 123 -30.15 19.25 -8.92
C PRO A 123 -28.66 18.87 -8.83
N LEU A 124 -28.24 17.83 -9.57
CA LEU A 124 -26.84 17.40 -9.60
C LEU A 124 -25.90 18.52 -10.11
N ASP A 125 -24.78 18.72 -9.43
CA ASP A 125 -23.62 19.40 -10.03
C ASP A 125 -22.83 18.39 -10.88
N ALA A 126 -23.27 18.22 -12.12
CA ALA A 126 -22.64 17.30 -13.06
C ALA A 126 -21.18 17.65 -13.37
N LYS A 127 -20.75 18.92 -13.19
CA LYS A 127 -19.37 19.31 -13.41
C LYS A 127 -18.49 18.80 -12.26
N VAL A 128 -18.85 19.14 -11.02
CA VAL A 128 -18.10 18.73 -9.81
C VAL A 128 -18.05 17.21 -9.70
N LEU A 129 -19.14 16.50 -10.02
CA LEU A 129 -19.16 15.04 -10.04
C LEU A 129 -18.21 14.46 -11.08
N ASN A 130 -18.24 14.92 -12.34
CA ASN A 130 -17.34 14.40 -13.38
C ASN A 130 -15.86 14.69 -13.06
N GLU A 131 -15.52 15.90 -12.60
CA GLU A 131 -14.15 16.27 -12.23
C GLU A 131 -13.63 15.42 -11.05
N SER A 132 -14.49 15.13 -10.07
CA SER A 132 -14.11 14.31 -8.90
C SER A 132 -14.02 12.83 -9.25
N ILE A 133 -14.92 12.31 -10.09
CA ILE A 133 -14.89 10.94 -10.63
C ILE A 133 -13.58 10.70 -11.40
N ASP A 134 -13.20 11.64 -12.28
CA ASP A 134 -11.97 11.51 -13.08
C ASP A 134 -10.71 11.65 -12.23
N LYS A 135 -10.72 12.50 -11.19
CA LYS A 135 -9.64 12.56 -10.21
C LYS A 135 -9.50 11.22 -9.48
N LEU A 136 -10.58 10.66 -8.96
CA LEU A 136 -10.53 9.40 -8.21
C LEU A 136 -10.12 8.20 -9.08
N ASP A 137 -10.62 8.09 -10.32
CA ASP A 137 -10.18 7.03 -11.24
C ASP A 137 -8.67 7.11 -11.50
N ALA A 138 -8.13 8.32 -11.68
CA ALA A 138 -6.71 8.55 -11.90
C ALA A 138 -5.84 8.16 -10.69
N GLU A 139 -6.25 8.50 -9.46
CA GLU A 139 -5.51 8.11 -8.25
C GLU A 139 -5.59 6.59 -7.99
N LEU A 140 -6.74 5.95 -8.26
CA LEU A 140 -6.88 4.49 -8.20
C LEU A 140 -5.97 3.78 -9.21
N VAL A 141 -5.84 4.31 -10.44
CA VAL A 141 -4.88 3.79 -11.44
C VAL A 141 -3.43 3.92 -10.95
N LYS A 142 -3.06 5.01 -10.27
CA LYS A 142 -1.72 5.16 -9.68
C LYS A 142 -1.48 4.12 -8.59
N LEU A 143 -2.44 3.92 -7.70
CA LEU A 143 -2.36 2.88 -6.66
C LEU A 143 -2.17 1.48 -7.27
N GLN A 144 -2.96 1.12 -8.30
CA GLN A 144 -2.81 -0.15 -9.01
C GLN A 144 -1.40 -0.33 -9.60
N LYS A 145 -0.82 0.72 -10.20
CA LYS A 145 0.53 0.69 -10.75
C LYS A 145 1.61 0.57 -9.68
N SER A 146 1.50 1.35 -8.59
CA SER A 146 2.46 1.29 -7.48
C SER A 146 2.46 -0.08 -6.79
N ASP A 147 1.29 -0.61 -6.46
CA ASP A 147 1.15 -1.93 -5.82
C ASP A 147 1.65 -3.07 -6.71
N ALA A 148 1.33 -3.04 -8.01
CA ALA A 148 1.87 -3.98 -8.99
C ALA A 148 3.41 -3.90 -9.08
N THR A 149 3.97 -2.68 -9.04
CA THR A 149 5.43 -2.45 -9.11
C THR A 149 6.13 -3.05 -7.90
N THR A 150 5.68 -2.73 -6.68
CA THR A 150 6.26 -3.28 -5.44
C THR A 150 6.10 -4.80 -5.38
N THR A 151 4.92 -5.34 -5.70
CA THR A 151 4.65 -6.78 -5.70
C THR A 151 5.50 -7.52 -6.74
N GLY A 152 5.66 -6.97 -7.94
CA GLY A 152 6.50 -7.55 -9.00
C GLY A 152 7.98 -7.63 -8.58
N LEU A 153 8.53 -6.57 -7.99
CA LEU A 153 9.90 -6.55 -7.49
C LEU A 153 10.10 -7.56 -6.34
N ASP A 154 9.18 -7.63 -5.38
CA ASP A 154 9.24 -8.60 -4.28
C ASP A 154 9.14 -10.05 -4.79
N ASN A 155 8.26 -10.32 -5.77
CA ASN A 155 8.15 -11.62 -6.42
C ASN A 155 9.45 -12.01 -7.14
N MET A 156 10.08 -11.08 -7.87
CA MET A 156 11.38 -11.33 -8.49
C MET A 156 12.44 -11.70 -7.44
N ARG A 157 12.58 -10.95 -6.35
CA ARG A 157 13.52 -11.28 -5.26
C ARG A 157 13.23 -12.63 -4.62
N ASN A 158 11.96 -13.01 -4.50
CA ASN A 158 11.58 -14.32 -3.96
C ASN A 158 11.92 -15.47 -4.93
N ALA A 159 11.68 -15.29 -6.23
CA ALA A 159 12.09 -16.24 -7.27
C ALA A 159 13.62 -16.36 -7.37
N LEU A 160 14.38 -15.28 -7.15
CA LEU A 160 15.85 -15.34 -7.07
C LEU A 160 16.34 -16.20 -5.89
N LYS A 161 15.72 -16.06 -4.72
CA LYS A 161 16.01 -16.90 -3.54
C LYS A 161 15.62 -18.37 -3.77
N GLU A 162 14.47 -18.62 -4.40
CA GLU A 162 14.03 -19.95 -4.81
C GLU A 162 15.05 -20.58 -5.78
N MET A 163 15.45 -19.86 -6.83
CA MET A 163 16.41 -20.33 -7.83
C MET A 163 17.80 -20.59 -7.23
N ASN A 164 18.32 -19.72 -6.35
CA ASN A 164 19.58 -19.96 -5.66
C ASN A 164 19.50 -21.21 -4.75
N SER A 165 18.36 -21.50 -4.13
CA SER A 165 18.14 -22.74 -3.38
C SER A 165 18.13 -23.98 -4.29
N GLU A 166 17.45 -23.91 -5.43
CA GLU A 166 17.35 -24.98 -6.43
C GLU A 166 18.73 -25.32 -7.02
N LEU A 167 19.56 -24.32 -7.35
CA LEU A 167 20.94 -24.52 -7.81
C LEU A 167 21.80 -25.20 -6.75
N ASN A 168 21.69 -24.80 -5.48
CA ASN A 168 22.42 -25.43 -4.36
C ASN A 168 21.99 -26.90 -4.15
N ASN A 169 20.71 -27.20 -4.37
CA ASN A 169 20.15 -28.56 -4.29
C ASN A 169 20.38 -29.39 -5.57
N LYS A 170 20.98 -28.81 -6.63
CA LYS A 170 21.18 -29.41 -7.96
C LYS A 170 19.88 -29.77 -8.69
N GLU A 171 18.83 -28.99 -8.46
CA GLU A 171 17.50 -29.18 -9.04
C GLU A 171 17.36 -28.39 -10.36
N GLU A 172 18.18 -28.74 -11.35
CA GLU A 172 18.34 -27.96 -12.61
C GLU A 172 17.01 -27.67 -13.32
N ASP A 173 16.15 -28.68 -13.49
CA ASP A 173 14.81 -28.56 -14.11
C ASP A 173 13.88 -27.58 -13.38
N LYS A 174 14.10 -27.35 -12.07
CA LYS A 174 13.33 -26.36 -11.32
C LYS A 174 13.92 -24.97 -11.46
N ALA A 175 15.24 -24.83 -11.35
CA ALA A 175 15.93 -23.55 -11.55
C ALA A 175 15.62 -22.93 -12.93
N ILE A 176 15.50 -23.77 -13.97
CA ILE A 176 15.04 -23.34 -15.30
C ILE A 176 13.62 -22.76 -15.22
N LYS A 177 12.64 -23.47 -14.64
CA LYS A 177 11.25 -23.00 -14.50
C LYS A 177 11.12 -21.76 -13.61
N THR A 178 11.93 -21.66 -12.56
CA THR A 178 11.94 -20.48 -11.68
C THR A 178 12.50 -19.26 -12.39
N SER A 179 13.43 -19.43 -13.35
CA SER A 179 13.86 -18.32 -14.22
C SER A 179 12.76 -17.80 -15.15
N GLU A 180 11.86 -18.66 -15.65
CA GLU A 180 10.70 -18.24 -16.45
C GLU A 180 9.79 -17.29 -15.64
N LYS A 181 9.60 -17.56 -14.34
CA LYS A 181 8.86 -16.66 -13.43
C LYS A 181 9.51 -15.28 -13.28
N LEU A 182 10.84 -15.15 -13.39
CA LEU A 182 11.52 -13.86 -13.27
C LEU A 182 11.13 -12.93 -14.42
N GLU A 183 11.15 -13.46 -15.64
CA GLU A 183 10.76 -12.77 -16.86
C GLU A 183 9.28 -12.36 -16.82
N GLU A 184 8.39 -13.25 -16.37
CA GLU A 184 6.95 -12.95 -16.24
C GLU A 184 6.67 -11.82 -15.24
N ASN A 185 7.33 -11.84 -14.08
CA ASN A 185 7.18 -10.76 -13.09
C ASN A 185 7.77 -9.44 -13.62
N TRP A 186 8.97 -9.46 -14.21
CA TRP A 186 9.61 -8.26 -14.75
C TRP A 186 8.77 -7.59 -15.83
N LYS A 187 8.31 -8.36 -16.82
CA LYS A 187 7.49 -7.88 -17.93
C LYS A 187 6.19 -7.19 -17.48
N SER A 188 5.65 -7.56 -16.31
CA SER A 188 4.44 -6.93 -15.77
C SER A 188 4.65 -5.52 -15.21
N ILE A 189 5.91 -5.13 -14.94
CA ILE A 189 6.31 -3.85 -14.34
C ILE A 189 7.29 -3.04 -15.20
N GLU A 190 7.89 -3.65 -16.22
CA GLU A 190 8.98 -3.13 -17.06
C GLU A 190 8.74 -1.67 -17.51
N ASP A 191 7.64 -1.40 -18.20
CA ASP A 191 7.32 -0.08 -18.76
C ASP A 191 7.32 1.03 -17.69
N GLY A 192 6.78 0.73 -16.50
CA GLY A 192 6.73 1.69 -15.39
C GLY A 192 8.12 2.00 -14.80
N ILE A 193 8.99 0.99 -14.74
CA ILE A 193 10.38 1.16 -14.31
C ILE A 193 11.21 1.90 -15.36
N LYS A 194 10.99 1.61 -16.64
CA LYS A 194 11.68 2.21 -17.79
C LYS A 194 11.46 3.72 -17.89
N ASP A 195 10.22 4.17 -17.69
CA ASP A 195 9.84 5.59 -17.72
C ASP A 195 10.35 6.35 -16.48
N GLY A 196 10.32 5.74 -15.29
CA GLY A 196 10.67 6.39 -14.02
C GLY A 196 12.14 6.30 -13.60
N TYR A 197 12.82 5.20 -13.94
CA TYR A 197 14.11 4.79 -13.36
C TYR A 197 15.07 4.23 -14.42
N LYS A 198 15.17 4.89 -15.57
CA LYS A 198 15.92 4.44 -16.75
C LYS A 198 17.33 3.88 -16.45
N ASP A 199 18.11 4.55 -15.61
CA ASP A 199 19.49 4.14 -15.25
C ASP A 199 19.55 2.86 -14.40
N LEU A 200 18.43 2.45 -13.79
CA LEU A 200 18.27 1.21 -13.03
C LEU A 200 17.57 0.13 -13.86
N TYR A 201 16.65 0.51 -14.76
CA TYR A 201 16.07 -0.37 -15.78
C TYR A 201 17.17 -1.10 -16.56
N GLU A 202 18.13 -0.37 -17.16
CA GLU A 202 19.23 -0.96 -17.93
C GLU A 202 20.13 -1.88 -17.08
N LYS A 203 20.22 -1.64 -15.77
CA LYS A 203 20.98 -2.47 -14.81
C LYS A 203 20.23 -3.73 -14.38
N VAL A 204 18.89 -3.75 -14.41
CA VAL A 204 18.08 -4.94 -14.15
C VAL A 204 18.12 -5.89 -15.35
N GLU A 205 17.99 -5.34 -16.56
CA GLU A 205 18.01 -6.09 -17.82
C GLU A 205 19.28 -6.94 -18.01
N SER A 206 20.45 -6.40 -17.67
CA SER A 206 21.74 -7.08 -17.89
C SER A 206 21.88 -8.43 -17.16
N PRO A 207 21.80 -8.51 -15.81
CA PRO A 207 21.89 -9.77 -15.09
C PRO A 207 20.66 -10.68 -15.31
N LEU A 208 19.46 -10.12 -15.55
CA LEU A 208 18.29 -10.92 -15.96
C LEU A 208 18.53 -11.63 -17.30
N GLY A 209 19.07 -10.92 -18.29
CA GLY A 209 19.49 -11.48 -19.58
C GLY A 209 20.59 -12.54 -19.43
N ALA A 210 21.53 -12.34 -18.50
CA ALA A 210 22.57 -13.33 -18.19
C ALA A 210 21.99 -14.62 -17.58
N ILE A 211 21.01 -14.51 -16.66
CA ILE A 211 20.27 -15.65 -16.11
C ILE A 211 19.52 -16.38 -17.23
N ASN A 212 18.73 -15.64 -18.02
CA ASN A 212 17.94 -16.16 -19.14
C ASN A 212 18.78 -16.85 -20.24
N ALA A 213 20.08 -16.53 -20.34
CA ALA A 213 21.03 -17.23 -21.19
C ALA A 213 21.67 -18.45 -20.47
N GLY A 214 22.09 -18.27 -19.21
CA GLY A 214 22.78 -19.29 -18.42
C GLY A 214 21.94 -20.55 -18.17
N VAL A 215 20.62 -20.42 -17.98
CA VAL A 215 19.70 -21.57 -17.79
C VAL A 215 19.54 -22.46 -19.03
N LYS A 216 20.06 -22.03 -20.19
CA LYS A 216 20.04 -22.80 -21.45
C LYS A 216 21.31 -23.62 -21.68
N VAL A 217 22.31 -23.49 -20.80
CA VAL A 217 23.56 -24.26 -20.86
C VAL A 217 23.36 -25.62 -20.19
N ASN A 218 23.92 -26.69 -20.75
CA ASN A 218 23.83 -28.03 -20.17
C ASN A 218 25.22 -28.68 -20.07
N PRO A 219 25.71 -29.06 -18.87
CA PRO A 219 25.08 -28.84 -17.55
C PRO A 219 25.03 -27.34 -17.19
N LEU A 220 24.20 -26.97 -16.21
CA LEU A 220 24.13 -25.57 -15.75
C LEU A 220 25.48 -25.10 -15.19
N ASP A 221 25.95 -23.91 -15.61
CA ASP A 221 27.03 -23.22 -14.90
C ASP A 221 26.47 -22.54 -13.65
N THR A 222 26.35 -23.32 -12.58
CA THR A 222 25.80 -22.86 -11.29
C THR A 222 26.58 -21.69 -10.70
N LYS A 223 27.89 -21.60 -10.96
CA LYS A 223 28.72 -20.50 -10.45
C LYS A 223 28.40 -19.18 -11.15
N SER A 224 28.29 -19.21 -12.47
CA SER A 224 27.92 -18.01 -13.25
C SER A 224 26.47 -17.60 -12.99
N LEU A 225 25.55 -18.57 -12.84
CA LEU A 225 24.15 -18.31 -12.48
C LEU A 225 24.00 -17.67 -11.10
N THR A 226 24.62 -18.22 -10.04
CA THR A 226 24.56 -17.60 -8.70
C THR A 226 25.14 -16.19 -8.71
N ALA A 227 26.24 -15.93 -9.43
CA ALA A 227 26.78 -14.58 -9.55
C ALA A 227 25.78 -13.59 -10.21
N SER A 228 25.08 -14.00 -11.27
CA SER A 228 24.05 -13.17 -11.92
C SER A 228 22.79 -13.00 -11.05
N ILE A 229 22.41 -14.03 -10.28
CA ILE A 229 21.29 -13.95 -9.31
C ILE A 229 21.59 -12.93 -8.21
N ASP A 230 22.79 -12.98 -7.64
CA ASP A 230 23.22 -12.06 -6.57
C ASP A 230 23.34 -10.61 -7.09
N GLU A 231 23.79 -10.42 -8.35
CA GLU A 231 23.82 -9.11 -9.00
C GLU A 231 22.42 -8.56 -9.27
N LEU A 232 21.48 -9.41 -9.71
CA LEU A 232 20.10 -9.00 -9.95
C LEU A 232 19.35 -8.68 -8.64
N ASP A 233 19.48 -9.49 -7.58
CA ASP A 233 18.81 -9.20 -6.29
C ASP A 233 19.30 -7.87 -5.70
N LYS A 234 20.62 -7.62 -5.75
CA LYS A 234 21.22 -6.34 -5.33
C LYS A 234 20.73 -5.15 -6.17
N THR A 235 20.52 -5.34 -7.46
CA THR A 235 20.04 -4.29 -8.35
C THR A 235 18.56 -4.00 -8.14
N ILE A 236 17.74 -5.04 -7.93
CA ILE A 236 16.34 -4.87 -7.53
C ILE A 236 16.25 -4.15 -6.18
N GLU A 237 17.11 -4.47 -5.21
CA GLU A 237 17.14 -3.74 -3.94
C GLU A 237 17.47 -2.24 -4.12
N GLN A 238 18.42 -1.90 -4.99
CA GLN A 238 18.73 -0.50 -5.33
C GLN A 238 17.54 0.19 -6.00
N LEU A 239 16.81 -0.52 -6.87
CA LEU A 239 15.59 -0.01 -7.49
C LEU A 239 14.47 0.21 -6.46
N GLN A 240 14.23 -0.75 -5.56
CA GLN A 240 13.27 -0.62 -4.45
C GLN A 240 13.57 0.60 -3.56
N LYS A 241 14.85 0.81 -3.20
CA LYS A 241 15.29 2.00 -2.44
C LYS A 241 15.10 3.30 -3.22
N SER A 242 15.41 3.31 -4.52
CA SER A 242 15.24 4.49 -5.37
C SER A 242 13.77 4.87 -5.55
N ILE A 243 12.88 3.88 -5.65
CA ILE A 243 11.43 4.09 -5.66
C ILE A 243 10.97 4.71 -4.33
N ALA A 244 11.34 4.11 -3.20
CA ALA A 244 10.95 4.59 -1.87
C ALA A 244 11.47 6.03 -1.61
N PHE A 245 12.70 6.33 -2.01
CA PHE A 245 13.28 7.67 -1.93
C PHE A 245 12.50 8.70 -2.77
N SER A 246 11.98 8.30 -3.94
CA SER A 246 11.23 9.22 -4.82
C SER A 246 9.88 9.66 -4.25
N THR A 247 9.22 8.79 -3.45
CA THR A 247 7.90 9.07 -2.87
C THR A 247 7.98 9.67 -1.48
N ALA A 248 8.99 9.29 -0.69
CA ALA A 248 9.14 9.69 0.71
C ALA A 248 8.97 11.20 0.97
N PRO A 249 9.51 12.15 0.16
CA PRO A 249 9.26 13.58 0.39
C PRO A 249 7.77 13.96 0.38
N GLN A 250 6.94 13.32 -0.46
CA GLN A 250 5.50 13.60 -0.55
C GLN A 250 4.70 12.89 0.55
N ASP A 251 5.09 11.66 0.92
CA ASP A 251 4.53 10.96 2.08
C ASP A 251 4.84 11.70 3.39
N MET A 252 6.07 12.18 3.55
CA MET A 252 6.49 13.04 4.67
C MET A 252 5.68 14.34 4.71
N LYS A 253 5.56 15.07 3.59
CA LYS A 253 4.70 16.28 3.52
C LYS A 253 3.25 16.00 3.88
N THR A 254 2.70 14.86 3.44
CA THR A 254 1.35 14.44 3.79
C THR A 254 1.23 14.14 5.29
N ALA A 255 2.25 13.50 5.89
CA ALA A 255 2.32 13.33 7.34
C ALA A 255 2.37 14.68 8.07
N LEU A 256 3.20 15.64 7.64
CA LEU A 256 3.25 16.99 8.20
C LEU A 256 1.89 17.71 8.12
N ALA A 257 1.20 17.62 6.99
CA ALA A 257 -0.13 18.20 6.82
C ALA A 257 -1.17 17.58 7.77
N LYS A 258 -1.15 16.25 7.94
CA LYS A 258 -2.02 15.57 8.92
C LYS A 258 -1.61 15.94 10.36
N ILE A 259 -0.32 16.03 10.71
CA ILE A 259 0.13 16.52 12.02
C ILE A 259 -0.41 17.94 12.28
N LYS A 260 -0.21 18.89 11.35
CA LYS A 260 -0.71 20.28 11.45
C LYS A 260 -2.24 20.32 11.62
N LYS A 261 -2.99 19.46 10.92
CA LYS A 261 -4.45 19.31 11.10
C LYS A 261 -4.85 18.88 12.52
N PHE A 262 -4.01 18.08 13.19
CA PHE A 262 -4.28 17.55 14.54
C PHE A 262 -3.61 18.33 15.69
N THR A 263 -2.93 19.46 15.42
CA THR A 263 -2.49 20.39 16.48
C THR A 263 -3.55 21.43 16.86
N SER A 264 -4.63 21.60 16.09
CA SER A 264 -5.69 22.57 16.40
C SER A 264 -7.09 22.14 15.88
N PRO A 265 -7.98 21.63 16.75
CA PRO A 265 -7.75 21.27 18.15
C PRO A 265 -6.78 20.09 18.29
N VAL A 266 -6.08 20.02 19.43
CA VAL A 266 -5.09 18.96 19.68
C VAL A 266 -5.76 17.58 19.73
N ASN A 267 -5.20 16.64 18.99
CA ASN A 267 -5.45 15.21 19.14
C ASN A 267 -4.11 14.48 19.29
N GLU A 268 -3.73 14.21 20.54
CA GLU A 268 -2.40 13.68 20.91
C GLU A 268 -2.11 12.32 20.27
N GLU A 269 -3.10 11.42 20.22
CA GLU A 269 -2.99 10.10 19.57
C GLU A 269 -2.65 10.26 18.08
N LYS A 270 -3.39 11.12 17.36
CA LYS A 270 -3.16 11.33 15.92
C LYS A 270 -1.85 12.08 15.65
N VAL A 271 -1.50 13.10 16.44
CA VAL A 271 -0.19 13.76 16.33
C VAL A 271 0.94 12.74 16.51
N THR A 272 0.86 11.88 17.53
CA THR A 272 1.85 10.83 17.77
C THR A 272 1.90 9.79 16.63
N LYS A 273 0.75 9.29 16.14
CA LYS A 273 0.71 8.30 15.03
C LYS A 273 1.29 8.87 13.74
N TYR A 274 1.05 10.14 13.40
CA TYR A 274 1.62 10.75 12.20
C TYR A 274 3.09 11.17 12.36
N ALA A 275 3.53 11.57 13.56
CA ALA A 275 4.96 11.77 13.84
C ALA A 275 5.76 10.45 13.70
N ALA A 276 5.23 9.33 14.20
CA ALA A 276 5.86 8.02 14.00
C ALA A 276 5.92 7.59 12.52
N ARG A 277 4.94 7.99 11.70
CA ARG A 277 4.98 7.77 10.24
C ARG A 277 6.00 8.66 9.53
N LEU A 278 6.07 9.94 9.91
CA LEU A 278 7.09 10.87 9.42
C LEU A 278 8.51 10.30 9.62
N GLU A 279 8.78 9.72 10.80
CA GLU A 279 10.02 9.01 11.10
C GLU A 279 10.26 7.82 10.16
N LYS A 280 9.21 7.01 9.95
CA LYS A 280 9.28 5.82 9.09
C LYS A 280 9.67 6.19 7.65
N TYR A 281 9.07 7.21 7.04
CA TYR A 281 9.46 7.65 5.69
C TYR A 281 10.83 8.34 5.66
N TRP A 282 11.24 9.00 6.74
CA TRP A 282 12.60 9.53 6.83
C TRP A 282 13.63 8.40 6.81
N SER A 283 13.42 7.35 7.62
CA SER A 283 14.35 6.21 7.73
C SER A 283 14.56 5.42 6.43
N THR A 284 13.62 5.46 5.47
CA THR A 284 13.82 4.84 4.15
C THR A 284 14.70 5.66 3.21
N SER A 285 14.96 6.92 3.57
CA SER A 285 15.62 7.91 2.72
C SER A 285 16.89 8.52 3.34
N GLU A 286 17.05 8.43 4.66
CA GLU A 286 18.12 9.06 5.45
C GLU A 286 19.51 8.87 4.82
N ASP A 287 19.92 7.60 4.65
CA ASP A 287 21.21 7.24 4.06
C ASP A 287 21.43 7.85 2.66
N THR A 288 20.37 7.96 1.87
CA THR A 288 20.44 8.51 0.50
C THR A 288 20.62 10.02 0.52
N VAL A 289 19.91 10.74 1.40
CA VAL A 289 20.14 12.18 1.60
C VAL A 289 21.56 12.40 2.12
N LYS A 290 21.95 11.69 3.17
CA LYS A 290 23.26 11.78 3.82
C LYS A 290 24.43 11.50 2.87
N GLN A 291 24.26 10.59 1.91
CA GLN A 291 25.26 10.31 0.87
C GLN A 291 25.31 11.40 -0.22
N LYS A 292 24.17 11.96 -0.63
CA LYS A 292 24.09 12.93 -1.74
C LYS A 292 24.33 14.37 -1.32
N ASP A 293 23.82 14.76 -0.15
CA ASP A 293 23.86 16.10 0.42
C ASP A 293 23.84 16.03 1.95
N ALA A 294 25.04 15.95 2.54
CA ALA A 294 25.22 15.91 3.98
C ALA A 294 24.76 17.20 4.69
N GLU A 295 24.77 18.35 4.01
CA GLU A 295 24.31 19.62 4.58
C GLU A 295 22.78 19.67 4.65
N LEU A 296 22.09 19.14 3.64
CA LEU A 296 20.64 18.98 3.65
C LEU A 296 20.19 17.92 4.66
N TYR A 297 20.94 16.83 4.82
CA TYR A 297 20.72 15.85 5.89
C TYR A 297 20.73 16.51 7.28
N GLU A 298 21.80 17.24 7.63
CA GLU A 298 21.89 17.94 8.92
C GLU A 298 20.77 18.96 9.12
N LYS A 299 20.34 19.65 8.06
CA LYS A 299 19.20 20.58 8.11
C LYS A 299 17.86 19.87 8.33
N ILE A 300 17.65 18.67 7.79
CA ILE A 300 16.38 17.92 7.95
C ILE A 300 16.27 17.32 9.35
N GLU A 301 17.38 16.82 9.90
CA GLU A 301 17.45 16.22 11.25
C GLU A 301 16.93 17.17 12.36
N VAL A 302 17.21 18.47 12.26
CA VAL A 302 16.82 19.47 13.28
C VAL A 302 15.29 19.59 13.45
N PRO A 303 14.49 19.95 12.42
CA PRO A 303 13.04 20.03 12.57
C PRO A 303 12.39 18.63 12.68
N MET A 304 12.98 17.57 12.11
CA MET A 304 12.54 16.18 12.38
C MET A 304 12.60 15.86 13.87
N GLY A 305 13.77 16.02 14.50
CA GLY A 305 13.97 15.77 15.92
C GLY A 305 13.11 16.65 16.83
N ALA A 306 12.86 17.91 16.42
CA ALA A 306 11.95 18.81 17.10
C ALA A 306 10.50 18.29 17.07
N ILE A 307 9.99 17.87 15.90
CA ILE A 307 8.65 17.28 15.76
C ILE A 307 8.53 15.99 16.58
N GLN A 308 9.51 15.09 16.49
CA GLN A 308 9.48 13.82 17.25
C GLN A 308 9.46 14.05 18.76
N SER A 309 10.24 15.01 19.25
CA SER A 309 10.34 15.29 20.69
C SER A 309 9.07 15.99 21.19
N ALA A 310 8.59 17.00 20.47
CA ALA A 310 7.40 17.76 20.83
C ALA A 310 6.09 16.94 20.74
N ALA A 311 6.01 15.98 19.80
CA ALA A 311 4.89 15.04 19.70
C ALA A 311 4.85 14.03 20.86
N LYS A 312 6.00 13.76 21.52
CA LYS A 312 6.11 12.86 22.68
C LYS A 312 6.02 13.62 24.03
N ALA A 313 5.94 14.95 24.01
CA ALA A 313 5.77 15.77 25.19
C ALA A 313 4.37 15.58 25.82
N ASN A 314 4.25 15.86 27.12
CA ASN A 314 2.97 15.80 27.84
C ASN A 314 2.75 17.10 28.65
N PRO A 315 1.84 17.99 28.22
CA PRO A 315 1.03 17.91 26.99
C PRO A 315 1.92 18.06 25.73
N VAL A 316 1.36 17.67 24.57
CA VAL A 316 2.01 17.83 23.26
C VAL A 316 2.35 19.31 23.00
N ASP A 317 3.60 19.61 22.62
CA ASP A 317 4.04 20.97 22.32
C ASP A 317 3.71 21.35 20.87
N THR A 318 2.51 21.88 20.68
CA THR A 318 2.00 22.30 19.37
C THR A 318 2.72 23.51 18.79
N ASN A 319 3.37 24.35 19.60
CA ASN A 319 4.09 25.54 19.12
C ASN A 319 5.40 25.13 18.44
N THR A 320 6.15 24.22 19.07
CA THR A 320 7.37 23.66 18.49
C THR A 320 7.06 22.86 17.24
N ILE A 321 6.03 22.00 17.27
CA ILE A 321 5.58 21.25 16.08
C ILE A 321 5.22 22.18 14.93
N THR A 322 4.40 23.22 15.18
CA THR A 322 3.93 24.12 14.11
C THR A 322 5.10 24.87 13.45
N SER A 323 6.07 25.32 14.24
CA SER A 323 7.26 26.01 13.74
C SER A 323 8.16 25.09 12.90
N ALA A 324 8.44 23.88 13.40
CA ALA A 324 9.31 22.91 12.73
C ALA A 324 8.69 22.34 11.43
N ILE A 325 7.36 22.23 11.33
CA ILE A 325 6.66 21.80 10.11
C ILE A 325 6.95 22.73 8.92
N GLU A 326 7.01 24.05 9.15
CA GLU A 326 7.20 25.03 8.06
C GLU A 326 8.63 25.03 7.53
N GLU A 327 9.62 24.78 8.39
CA GLU A 327 11.01 24.57 7.99
C GLU A 327 11.17 23.23 7.23
N LEU A 328 10.62 22.14 7.76
CA LEU A 328 10.75 20.82 7.16
C LEU A 328 10.04 20.70 5.80
N ASP A 329 8.84 21.27 5.61
CA ASP A 329 8.16 21.24 4.30
C ASP A 329 9.01 21.88 3.18
N LYS A 330 9.73 22.97 3.50
CA LYS A 330 10.70 23.58 2.59
C LYS A 330 11.84 22.61 2.29
N LEU A 331 12.49 22.03 3.30
CA LEU A 331 13.62 21.11 3.13
C LEU A 331 13.23 19.83 2.39
N LEU A 332 12.00 19.32 2.56
CA LEU A 332 11.48 18.20 1.77
C LEU A 332 11.28 18.57 0.29
N THR A 333 11.08 19.85 -0.04
CA THR A 333 11.12 20.33 -1.43
C THR A 333 12.54 20.30 -1.99
N GLU A 334 13.55 20.62 -1.19
CA GLU A 334 14.96 20.53 -1.58
C GLU A 334 15.37 19.06 -1.77
N MET A 335 14.98 18.18 -0.84
CA MET A 335 15.19 16.73 -0.88
C MET A 335 14.61 16.08 -2.14
N GLN A 336 13.40 16.48 -2.56
CA GLN A 336 12.75 15.97 -3.77
C GLN A 336 13.56 16.25 -5.06
N ASN A 337 14.49 17.21 -5.04
CA ASN A 337 15.34 17.54 -6.17
C ASN A 337 16.70 16.79 -6.19
N LEU A 338 17.00 15.97 -5.18
CA LEU A 338 18.21 15.13 -5.11
C LEU A 338 18.14 13.91 -6.05
N LYS A 339 18.32 14.16 -7.35
CA LYS A 339 18.41 13.10 -8.38
C LYS A 339 19.59 12.16 -8.19
#